data_AF-A0A897MZ09-F1
#
_entry.id   AF-A0A897MZ09-F1
#
_cell.length_a   1.000
_cell.length_b   1.000
_cell.length_c   1.000
_cell.angle_alpha   90.00
_cell.angle_beta   90.00
_cell.angle_gamma   90.00
#
_symmetry.space_group_name_H-M   'P 1'
#
loop_
_entity.id
_entity.type
_entity.pdbx_description
1 polymer ?
#
loop_
_entity_poly.entity_id
_entity_poly.type
_entity_poly.pdbx_seq_one_letter_code
_entity_poly.pdbx_strand_id
1 'polypeptide(L)'
;MIAGDVDRTRLAKLFEGTDRTAGMDTVSLGVPQPILDALPEEGIDAGSDMQRVVASWQERINEAIETAESDRDAAGAVADAVEVLEDRHERYDKHVVELRAWGQSPIYAIAWRNLYADLIAQLYDHDELADQMNRERNARIVEDGIRFGE
;
A
#
# COMPACT_ATOMS: atom_id res chain seq x y z
N MET A 1 -47.40 -39.00 18.21
CA MET A 1 -47.01 -37.78 18.96
C MET A 1 -45.59 -37.48 18.51
N ILE A 2 -45.44 -36.49 17.63
CA ILE A 2 -44.29 -36.31 16.72
C ILE A 2 -43.17 -35.58 17.47
N ALA A 3 -42.01 -36.22 17.61
CA ALA A 3 -40.77 -35.56 17.99
C ALA A 3 -40.27 -34.78 16.78
N GLY A 4 -40.25 -33.45 16.90
CA GLY A 4 -39.76 -32.54 15.87
C GLY A 4 -38.25 -32.68 15.73
N ASP A 5 -37.82 -33.27 14.62
CA ASP A 5 -36.45 -33.28 14.14
C ASP A 5 -36.06 -31.83 13.80
N VAL A 6 -35.33 -31.20 14.71
CA VAL A 6 -34.72 -29.89 14.46
C VAL A 6 -33.57 -30.15 13.48
N ASP A 7 -33.89 -29.96 12.21
CA ASP A 7 -33.02 -30.08 11.06
C ASP A 7 -31.66 -29.38 11.32
N ARG A 8 -30.66 -30.18 11.71
CA ARG A 8 -29.28 -29.74 11.99
C ARG A 8 -28.64 -29.07 10.77
N THR A 9 -29.18 -29.31 9.58
CA THR A 9 -28.72 -28.72 8.32
C THR A 9 -29.08 -27.23 8.20
N ARG A 10 -30.13 -26.77 8.90
CA ARG A 10 -30.49 -25.34 8.94
C ARG A 10 -29.59 -24.51 9.88
N LEU A 11 -28.99 -25.13 10.90
CA LEU A 11 -28.08 -24.44 11.81
C LEU A 11 -26.68 -24.22 11.19
N ALA A 12 -26.26 -25.08 10.26
CA ALA A 12 -24.98 -24.90 9.55
C ALA A 12 -24.98 -23.69 8.59
N LYS A 13 -26.14 -23.31 8.04
CA LYS A 13 -26.27 -22.14 7.16
C LYS A 13 -26.43 -20.81 7.88
N LEU A 14 -26.56 -20.80 9.21
CA LEU A 14 -26.59 -19.58 10.02
C LEU A 14 -25.19 -19.08 10.39
N PHE A 15 -24.15 -19.90 10.21
CA PHE A 15 -22.75 -19.53 10.42
C PHE A 15 -21.95 -19.38 9.12
N GLU A 16 -22.58 -19.59 7.95
CA GLU A 16 -22.00 -19.33 6.63
C GLU A 16 -22.25 -17.87 6.21
N GLY A 17 -22.04 -16.98 7.18
CA GLY A 17 -22.39 -15.58 7.14
C GLY A 17 -21.78 -14.84 8.32
N THR A 18 -20.54 -15.17 8.69
CA THR A 18 -19.67 -14.14 9.28
C THR A 18 -19.27 -13.21 8.14
N ASP A 19 -20.20 -12.32 7.83
CA ASP A 19 -19.91 -10.90 7.75
C ASP A 19 -18.54 -10.59 8.40
N ARG A 20 -17.51 -10.38 7.59
CA ARG A 20 -16.34 -9.62 8.06
C ARG A 20 -16.85 -8.19 8.24
N THR A 21 -17.48 -7.92 9.38
CA THR A 21 -17.95 -6.57 9.73
C THR A 21 -16.83 -5.65 10.23
N ALA A 22 -15.56 -6.06 10.08
CA ALA A 22 -14.37 -5.22 10.28
C ALA A 22 -13.23 -5.88 9.48
N GLY A 23 -12.58 -5.13 8.61
CA GLY A 23 -11.56 -5.64 7.72
C GLY A 23 -11.49 -4.82 6.45
N MET A 24 -10.72 -3.74 6.51
CA MET A 24 -10.29 -2.92 5.38
C MET A 24 -10.03 -3.74 4.11
N ASP A 25 -10.46 -3.20 2.97
CA ASP A 25 -10.28 -3.85 1.67
C ASP A 25 -8.80 -3.91 1.26
N THR A 26 -8.44 -4.97 0.53
CA THR A 26 -7.09 -5.12 -0.04
C THR A 26 -6.88 -4.16 -1.21
N VAL A 27 -5.62 -3.82 -1.46
CA VAL A 27 -5.24 -2.89 -2.52
C VAL A 27 -4.78 -3.62 -3.77
N SER A 28 -4.97 -2.97 -4.91
CA SER A 28 -4.38 -3.39 -6.18
C SER A 28 -3.39 -2.33 -6.64
N LEU A 29 -2.12 -2.70 -6.74
CA LEU A 29 -1.04 -1.82 -7.16
C LEU A 29 -0.54 -2.23 -8.54
N GLY A 30 -0.25 -1.22 -9.37
CA GLY A 30 0.25 -1.41 -10.73
C GLY A 30 1.42 -0.50 -11.04
N VAL A 31 2.19 -0.87 -12.07
CA VAL A 31 3.13 0.05 -12.72
C VAL A 31 2.36 0.79 -13.82
N PRO A 32 2.27 2.13 -13.77
CA PRO A 32 1.63 2.91 -14.84
C PRO A 32 2.29 2.69 -16.19
N GLN A 33 1.46 2.47 -17.21
CA GLN A 33 1.94 2.34 -18.59
C GLN A 33 2.82 3.53 -19.05
N PRO A 34 2.50 4.80 -18.73
CA PRO A 34 3.36 5.93 -19.10
C PRO A 34 4.77 5.87 -18.53
N ILE A 35 4.97 5.19 -17.38
CA ILE A 35 6.31 4.99 -16.80
C ILE A 35 7.09 3.95 -17.62
N LEU A 36 6.43 2.87 -18.03
CA LEU A 36 7.04 1.83 -18.87
C LEU A 36 7.41 2.39 -20.25
N ASP A 37 6.52 3.18 -20.85
CA ASP A 37 6.73 3.80 -22.16
C ASP A 37 7.87 4.84 -22.16
N ALA A 38 8.21 5.39 -20.99
CA ALA A 38 9.30 6.35 -20.82
C ALA A 38 10.68 5.69 -20.67
N LEU A 39 10.74 4.35 -20.51
CA LEU A 39 12.00 3.64 -20.39
C LEU A 39 12.71 3.54 -21.76
N PRO A 40 14.04 3.63 -21.81
CA PRO A 40 14.81 3.34 -23.02
C PRO A 40 14.55 1.92 -23.52
N GLU A 41 14.63 1.69 -24.84
CA GLU A 41 14.39 0.36 -25.46
C GLU A 41 15.32 -0.75 -24.94
N GLU A 42 16.55 -0.37 -24.56
CA GLU A 42 17.53 -1.26 -23.91
C GLU A 42 17.21 -1.54 -22.43
N GLY A 43 16.15 -0.95 -21.89
CA GLY A 43 15.70 -1.03 -20.50
C GLY A 43 14.59 -2.04 -20.24
N ILE A 44 14.35 -3.03 -21.12
CA ILE A 44 13.31 -4.06 -20.96
C ILE A 44 13.41 -4.77 -19.59
N ASP A 45 14.62 -4.96 -19.08
CA ASP A 45 14.85 -5.55 -17.76
C ASP A 45 14.35 -4.64 -16.62
N ALA A 46 14.50 -3.32 -16.76
CA ALA A 46 14.07 -2.35 -15.75
C ALA A 46 12.54 -2.32 -15.60
N GLY A 47 11.78 -2.42 -16.69
CA GLY A 47 10.32 -2.51 -16.63
C GLY A 47 9.86 -3.78 -15.89
N SER A 48 10.52 -4.90 -16.16
CA SER A 48 10.25 -6.18 -15.48
C SER A 48 10.65 -6.15 -13.99
N ASP A 49 11.72 -5.43 -13.63
CA ASP A 49 12.11 -5.19 -12.24
C ASP A 49 11.05 -4.35 -11.50
N MET A 50 10.57 -3.27 -12.11
CA MET A 50 9.51 -2.43 -11.54
C MET A 50 8.25 -3.24 -11.24
N GLN A 51 7.80 -4.05 -12.18
CA GLN A 51 6.62 -4.91 -12.00
C GLN A 51 6.80 -5.89 -10.83
N ARG A 52 7.98 -6.52 -10.72
CA ARG A 52 8.29 -7.41 -9.59
C ARG A 52 8.31 -6.69 -8.25
N VAL A 53 8.87 -5.48 -8.21
CA VAL A 53 8.89 -4.67 -6.99
C VAL A 53 7.47 -4.25 -6.58
N VAL A 54 6.63 -3.83 -7.53
CA VAL A 54 5.23 -3.48 -7.25
C VAL A 54 4.44 -4.68 -6.74
N ALA A 55 4.59 -5.86 -7.37
CA ALA A 55 3.93 -7.07 -6.92
C ALA A 55 4.33 -7.43 -5.48
N SER A 56 5.61 -7.29 -5.14
CA SER A 56 6.10 -7.53 -3.77
C SER A 56 5.55 -6.53 -2.76
N TRP A 57 5.41 -5.25 -3.13
CA TRP A 57 4.76 -4.25 -2.28
C TRP A 57 3.30 -4.56 -2.05
N GLN A 58 2.55 -4.88 -3.11
CA GLN A 58 1.14 -5.25 -3.01
C GLN A 58 0.95 -6.45 -2.10
N GLU A 59 1.74 -7.51 -2.27
CA GLU A 59 1.68 -8.71 -1.44
C GLU A 59 1.87 -8.38 0.04
N ARG A 60 2.93 -7.63 0.37
CA ARG A 60 3.26 -7.26 1.77
C ARG A 60 2.20 -6.36 2.40
N ILE A 61 1.66 -5.42 1.63
CA ILE A 61 0.62 -4.50 2.10
C ILE A 61 -0.68 -5.28 2.35
N ASN A 62 -1.08 -6.13 1.41
CA ASN A 62 -2.29 -6.93 1.55
C ASN A 62 -2.17 -7.95 2.69
N GLU A 63 -1.00 -8.59 2.86
CA GLU A 63 -0.74 -9.45 4.01
C GLU A 63 -0.88 -8.69 5.33
N ALA A 64 -0.36 -7.46 5.41
CA ALA A 64 -0.50 -6.62 6.60
C ALA A 64 -1.95 -6.22 6.88
N ILE A 65 -2.74 -5.91 5.84
CA ILE A 65 -4.17 -5.62 5.95
C ILE A 65 -4.94 -6.86 6.44
N GLU A 66 -4.67 -8.03 5.85
CA GLU A 66 -5.39 -9.27 6.14
C GLU A 66 -5.09 -9.83 7.53
N THR A 67 -3.89 -9.57 8.06
CA THR A 67 -3.45 -10.09 9.37
C THR A 67 -3.67 -9.11 10.51
N ALA A 68 -4.09 -7.88 10.22
CA ALA A 68 -4.37 -6.86 11.22
C ALA A 68 -5.54 -7.24 12.14
N GLU A 69 -5.44 -6.89 13.43
CA GLU A 69 -6.49 -7.16 14.41
C GLU A 69 -7.65 -6.15 14.33
N SER A 70 -7.45 -5.01 13.65
CA SER A 70 -8.45 -3.98 13.43
C SER A 70 -8.14 -3.13 12.20
N ASP A 71 -9.14 -2.39 11.70
CA ASP A 71 -8.95 -1.42 10.61
C ASP A 71 -7.96 -0.30 10.98
N ARG A 72 -7.82 -0.01 12.28
CA ARG A 72 -6.80 0.91 12.77
C ARG A 72 -5.40 0.34 12.60
N ASP A 73 -5.20 -0.91 12.97
CA ASP A 73 -3.91 -1.59 12.84
C ASP A 73 -3.54 -1.77 11.36
N ALA A 74 -4.52 -2.10 10.52
CA ALA A 74 -4.35 -2.18 9.06
C ALA A 74 -3.91 -0.83 8.48
N ALA A 75 -4.64 0.26 8.77
CA ALA A 75 -4.26 1.60 8.31
C ALA A 75 -2.91 2.06 8.83
N GLY A 76 -2.56 1.70 10.07
CA GLY A 76 -1.24 1.95 10.64
C GLY A 76 -0.13 1.27 9.83
N ALA A 77 -0.31 0.00 9.49
CA ALA A 77 0.66 -0.75 8.68
C ALA A 77 0.79 -0.21 7.25
N VAL A 78 -0.33 0.21 6.63
CA VAL A 78 -0.28 0.87 5.31
C VAL A 78 0.39 2.25 5.41
N ALA A 79 0.11 3.02 6.46
CA ALA A 79 0.76 4.29 6.71
C ALA A 79 2.29 4.13 6.81
N ASP A 80 2.77 3.11 7.54
CA ASP A 80 4.20 2.78 7.65
C ASP A 80 4.78 2.40 6.27
N ALA A 81 4.05 1.62 5.47
CA ALA A 81 4.47 1.30 4.11
C ALA A 81 4.62 2.56 3.25
N VAL A 82 3.69 3.53 3.36
CA VAL A 82 3.78 4.82 2.68
C VAL A 82 5.01 5.61 3.10
N GLU A 83 5.39 5.62 4.39
CA GLU A 83 6.63 6.28 4.83
C GLU A 83 7.87 5.69 4.13
N VAL A 84 7.92 4.37 4.00
CA VAL A 84 9.03 3.71 3.29
C VAL A 84 9.01 4.01 1.78
N LEU A 85 7.82 4.16 1.17
CA LEU A 85 7.70 4.60 -0.22
C LEU A 85 8.15 6.05 -0.40
N GLU A 86 7.80 6.95 0.53
CA GLU A 86 8.21 8.36 0.56
C GLU A 86 9.75 8.48 0.65
N ASP A 87 10.38 7.71 1.55
CA ASP A 87 11.84 7.63 1.68
C ASP A 87 12.54 7.18 0.39
N ARG A 88 11.95 6.18 -0.30
CA ARG A 88 12.47 5.69 -1.58
C ARG A 88 12.32 6.74 -2.67
N HIS A 89 11.16 7.40 -2.73
CA HIS A 89 10.92 8.51 -3.65
C HIS A 89 11.99 9.61 -3.47
N GLU A 90 12.20 10.10 -2.24
CA GLU A 90 13.19 11.14 -1.94
C GLU A 90 14.60 10.71 -2.34
N ARG A 91 14.97 9.46 -2.06
CA ARG A 91 16.29 8.94 -2.43
C ARG A 91 16.53 8.97 -3.94
N TYR A 92 15.54 8.56 -4.73
CA TYR A 92 15.65 8.62 -6.18
C TYR A 92 15.63 10.06 -6.70
N ASP A 93 14.86 10.96 -6.08
CA ASP A 93 14.86 12.38 -6.46
C ASP A 93 16.25 13.02 -6.24
N LYS A 94 16.87 12.77 -5.08
CA LYS A 94 18.25 13.16 -4.83
C LYS A 94 19.22 12.56 -5.85
N HIS A 95 19.06 11.27 -6.16
CA HIS A 95 19.92 10.59 -7.13
C HIS A 95 19.80 11.18 -8.56
N VAL A 96 18.60 11.63 -8.95
CA VAL A 96 18.39 12.35 -10.22
C VAL A 96 19.23 13.63 -10.27
N VAL A 97 19.29 14.38 -9.16
CA VAL A 97 20.11 15.60 -9.06
C VAL A 97 21.60 15.26 -9.20
N GLU A 98 22.06 14.20 -8.52
CA GLU A 98 23.45 13.73 -8.58
C GLU A 98 23.87 13.32 -10.00
N LEU A 99 23.05 12.51 -10.69
CA LEU A 99 23.34 12.06 -12.06
C LEU A 99 23.45 13.24 -13.02
N ARG A 100 22.55 14.22 -12.91
CA ARG A 100 22.60 15.46 -13.71
C ARG A 100 23.88 16.25 -13.46
N ALA A 101 24.33 16.33 -12.20
CA ALA A 101 25.57 17.02 -11.85
C ALA A 101 26.81 16.35 -12.47
N TRP A 102 26.75 15.03 -12.72
CA TRP A 102 27.84 14.26 -13.34
C TRP A 102 27.66 14.05 -14.85
N GLY A 103 26.67 14.69 -15.48
CA GLY A 103 26.40 14.56 -16.91
C GLY A 103 25.91 13.17 -17.35
N GLN A 104 25.44 12.35 -16.41
CA GLN A 104 24.85 11.04 -16.67
C GLN A 104 23.34 11.16 -16.96
N SER A 105 22.79 10.24 -17.74
CA SER A 105 21.35 10.21 -18.01
C SER A 105 20.57 9.78 -16.75
N PRO A 106 19.63 10.59 -16.24
CA PRO A 106 18.86 10.25 -15.05
C PRO A 106 17.59 9.44 -15.34
N ILE A 107 17.37 8.99 -16.57
CA ILE A 107 16.05 8.49 -17.03
C ILE A 107 15.50 7.34 -16.17
N TYR A 108 16.34 6.35 -15.84
CA TYR A 108 15.93 5.24 -14.97
C TYR A 108 15.62 5.69 -13.54
N ALA A 109 16.41 6.62 -12.98
CA ALA A 109 16.17 7.17 -11.65
C ALA A 109 14.87 7.97 -11.58
N ILE A 110 14.55 8.72 -12.65
CA ILE A 110 13.26 9.42 -12.79
C ILE A 110 12.10 8.42 -12.83
N ALA A 111 12.24 7.32 -13.58
CA ALA A 111 11.20 6.32 -13.69
C ALA A 111 10.91 5.65 -12.33
N TRP A 112 11.94 5.29 -11.56
CA TRP A 112 11.77 4.78 -10.20
C TRP A 112 11.17 5.79 -9.23
N ARG A 113 11.63 7.05 -9.27
CA ARG A 113 11.04 8.13 -8.45
C ARG A 113 9.55 8.25 -8.74
N ASN A 114 9.18 8.38 -10.01
CA ASN A 114 7.79 8.55 -10.42
C ASN A 114 6.96 7.32 -10.05
N LEU A 115 7.51 6.11 -10.15
CA LEU A 115 6.83 4.89 -9.71
C LEU A 115 6.46 4.96 -8.23
N TYR A 116 7.40 5.33 -7.35
CA TYR A 116 7.09 5.43 -5.92
C TYR A 116 6.05 6.53 -5.61
N ALA A 117 6.12 7.67 -6.29
CA ALA A 117 5.08 8.71 -6.16
C ALA A 117 3.71 8.19 -6.59
N ASP A 118 3.66 7.41 -7.67
CA ASP A 118 2.42 6.87 -8.20
C ASP A 118 1.82 5.76 -7.32
N LEU A 119 2.66 4.87 -6.75
CA LEU A 119 2.20 3.89 -5.76
C LEU A 119 1.59 4.55 -4.52
N ILE A 120 2.19 5.64 -4.06
CA ILE A 120 1.62 6.44 -2.95
C ILE A 120 0.25 6.99 -3.36
N ALA A 121 0.13 7.57 -4.57
CA ALA A 121 -1.14 8.06 -5.08
C ALA A 121 -2.21 6.95 -5.17
N GLN A 122 -1.86 5.78 -5.71
CA GLN A 122 -2.75 4.62 -5.77
C GLN A 122 -3.27 4.21 -4.39
N LEU A 123 -2.43 4.25 -3.35
CA LEU A 123 -2.87 3.98 -1.97
C LEU A 123 -3.84 5.04 -1.43
N TYR A 124 -3.65 6.31 -1.79
CA TYR A 124 -4.56 7.40 -1.41
C TYR A 124 -5.85 7.46 -2.23
N ASP A 125 -5.89 6.85 -3.42
CA ASP A 125 -7.10 6.75 -4.26
C ASP A 125 -8.14 5.77 -3.66
N HIS A 126 -7.77 5.00 -2.63
CA HIS A 126 -8.70 4.20 -1.84
C HIS A 126 -9.31 5.05 -0.71
N ASP A 127 -10.45 5.69 -0.97
CA ASP A 127 -11.09 6.69 -0.08
C ASP A 127 -11.17 6.26 1.41
N GLU A 128 -11.61 5.05 1.71
CA GLU A 128 -11.76 4.55 3.09
C GLU A 128 -10.40 4.30 3.78
N LEU A 129 -9.43 3.76 3.03
CA LEU A 129 -8.06 3.55 3.48
C LEU A 129 -7.37 4.90 3.74
N ALA A 130 -7.49 5.85 2.81
CA ALA A 130 -6.90 7.17 2.89
C ALA A 130 -7.41 7.94 4.13
N ASP A 131 -8.72 7.93 4.37
CA ASP A 131 -9.33 8.57 5.53
C ASP A 131 -8.80 7.97 6.84
N GLN A 132 -8.70 6.64 6.93
CA GLN A 132 -8.23 5.97 8.13
C GLN A 132 -6.73 6.20 8.36
N MET A 133 -5.90 6.15 7.30
CA MET A 133 -4.48 6.48 7.36
C MET A 133 -4.24 7.91 7.83
N ASN A 134 -4.98 8.88 7.30
CA ASN A 134 -4.85 10.29 7.67
C ASN A 134 -5.22 10.52 9.13
N ARG A 135 -6.29 9.87 9.63
CA ARG A 135 -6.65 9.91 11.05
C ARG A 135 -5.53 9.36 11.93
N GLU A 136 -4.94 8.23 11.55
CA GLU A 136 -3.89 7.58 12.31
C GLU A 136 -2.58 8.39 12.32
N ARG A 137 -2.11 8.86 11.16
CA ARG A 137 -0.92 9.74 11.09
C ARG A 137 -1.09 11.01 11.93
N ASN A 138 -2.27 11.63 11.88
CA ASN A 138 -2.56 12.80 12.72
C ASN A 138 -2.56 12.46 14.22
N ALA A 139 -3.09 11.29 14.61
CA ALA A 139 -3.06 10.84 16.00
C ALA A 139 -1.62 10.68 16.51
N ARG A 140 -0.75 10.05 15.71
CA ARG A 140 0.69 9.88 16.04
C ARG A 140 1.41 11.22 16.20
N ILE A 141 1.18 12.18 15.29
CA ILE A 141 1.75 13.53 15.39
C ILE A 141 1.32 14.23 16.69
N VAL A 142 0.05 14.10 17.07
CA VAL A 142 -0.47 14.68 18.32
C VAL A 142 0.16 14.02 19.53
N GLU A 143 0.23 12.68 19.57
CA GLU A 143 0.86 11.95 20.67
C GLU A 143 2.34 12.30 20.83
N ASP A 144 3.09 12.39 19.75
CA ASP A 144 4.51 12.76 19.78
C ASP A 144 4.69 14.21 20.21
N GLY A 145 3.86 15.13 19.72
CA GLY A 145 3.86 16.53 20.14
C GLY A 145 3.55 16.74 21.62
N ILE A 146 2.72 15.89 22.22
CA ILE A 146 2.45 15.89 23.68
C ILE A 146 3.66 15.34 24.45
N ARG A 147 4.36 14.32 23.93
CA ARG A 147 5.56 13.74 24.57
C ARG A 147 6.79 14.66 24.51
N PHE A 148 6.91 15.54 23.51
CA PHE A 148 8.00 16.53 23.43
C PHE A 148 7.78 17.80 24.28
N GLY A 149 6.63 17.90 24.97
CA GLY A 149 6.27 19.05 25.81
C GLY A 149 6.59 18.92 27.31
N GLU A 150 7.20 17.81 27.76
CA GLU A 150 7.63 17.55 29.16
C GLU A 150 9.13 17.73 29.38
#